data_AF-A0A7Z1A3E2-F1
#
_entry.id   AF-A0A7Z1A3E2-F1
#
_cell.length_a   1.000
_cell.length_b   1.000
_cell.length_c   1.000
_cell.angle_alpha   90.00
_cell.angle_beta   90.00
_cell.angle_gamma   90.00
#
_symmetry.space_group_name_H-M   'P 1'
#
loop_
_entity.id
_entity.type
_entity.pdbx_description
1 polymer ?
#
loop_
_entity_poly.entity_id
_entity_poly.type
_entity_poly.pdbx_seq_one_letter_code
_entity_poly.pdbx_strand_id
1 'polypeptide(L)'
;MYFAKIIPDFDVLPLIAQFFRRRFAKQNWLIFDVHRHYGIYYNGAEAKPSLEMIVDIDQKMIHTPKVFHSVIESKYQKLWQVYFKHVSIEERKNICHHVQQPPKRYWRFLTEKQGIEIP
;
A
#
# COMPACT_ATOMS: atom_id res chain seq x y z
N MET A 1 -9.63 2.10 -9.37
CA MET A 1 -8.95 3.05 -8.46
C MET A 1 -7.97 2.26 -7.62
N TYR A 2 -6.77 2.78 -7.39
CA TYR A 2 -5.77 2.15 -6.53
C TYR A 2 -5.98 2.56 -5.07
N PHE A 3 -5.75 1.65 -4.14
CA PHE A 3 -5.96 1.88 -2.72
C PHE A 3 -4.77 1.36 -1.91
N ALA A 4 -4.31 2.16 -0.96
CA ALA A 4 -3.24 1.81 -0.04
C ALA A 4 -3.63 2.13 1.40
N LYS A 5 -3.39 1.18 2.30
CA LYS A 5 -3.53 1.36 3.75
C LYS A 5 -2.14 1.54 4.35
N ILE A 6 -2.00 2.53 5.23
CA ILE A 6 -0.76 2.79 5.96
C ILE A 6 -1.05 2.96 7.45
N ILE A 7 -0.06 2.66 8.28
CA ILE A 7 -0.05 2.90 9.73
C ILE A 7 1.32 3.49 10.08
N PRO A 8 1.58 4.76 9.76
CA PRO A 8 2.83 5.42 10.11
C PRO A 8 2.85 5.82 11.59
N ASP A 9 4.05 5.95 12.17
CA ASP A 9 4.21 6.43 13.55
C ASP A 9 3.89 7.95 13.65
N PHE A 10 4.15 8.69 12.57
CA PHE A 10 3.96 10.14 12.47
C PHE A 10 2.99 10.51 11.36
N ASP A 11 2.51 11.75 11.41
CA ASP A 11 1.68 12.28 10.34
C ASP A 11 2.50 12.64 9.10
N VAL A 12 2.50 11.74 8.11
CA VAL A 12 3.32 11.86 6.89
C VAL A 12 2.50 12.06 5.62
N LEU A 13 1.18 11.87 5.68
CA LEU A 13 0.29 11.94 4.51
C LEU A 13 0.44 13.26 3.73
N PRO A 14 0.48 14.45 4.38
CA PRO A 14 0.66 15.72 3.66
C PRO A 14 2.02 15.83 2.98
N LEU A 15 3.06 15.22 3.56
CA LEU A 15 4.44 15.29 3.06
C LEU A 15 4.64 14.41 1.83
N ILE A 16 4.03 13.23 1.80
CA ILE A 16 4.19 12.27 0.70
C ILE A 16 3.25 12.54 -0.47
N ALA A 17 2.20 13.33 -0.28
CA ALA A 17 1.19 13.63 -1.29
C ALA A 17 1.79 14.10 -2.63
N GLN A 18 2.75 15.03 -2.59
CA GLN A 18 3.38 15.55 -3.80
C GLN A 18 4.21 14.49 -4.54
N PHE A 19 4.88 13.60 -3.80
CA PHE A 19 5.66 12.51 -4.38
C PHE A 19 4.77 11.56 -5.18
N PHE A 20 3.68 11.08 -4.56
CA PHE A 20 2.74 10.16 -5.21
C PHE A 20 2.01 10.81 -6.39
N ARG A 21 1.64 12.10 -6.26
CA ARG A 21 1.05 12.87 -7.37
C ARG A 21 1.97 12.89 -8.59
N ARG A 22 3.26 13.18 -8.41
CA ARG A 22 4.23 13.22 -9.51
C ARG A 22 4.45 11.83 -10.13
N ARG A 23 4.52 10.79 -9.29
CA ARG A 23 4.86 9.43 -9.73
C ARG A 23 3.70 8.70 -10.41
N PHE A 24 2.47 8.98 -9.99
CA PHE A 24 1.23 8.33 -10.43
C PHE A 24 0.23 9.36 -10.99
N ALA A 25 0.73 10.32 -11.77
CA ALA A 25 -0.04 11.47 -12.23
C ALA A 25 -1.29 11.11 -13.06
N LYS A 26 -1.27 9.96 -13.77
CA LYS A 26 -2.35 9.50 -14.67
C LYS A 26 -3.29 8.48 -14.02
N GLN A 27 -3.15 8.21 -12.73
CA GLN A 27 -3.89 7.15 -12.04
C GLN A 27 -4.67 7.73 -10.87
N ASN A 28 -5.88 7.21 -10.65
CA ASN A 28 -6.69 7.58 -9.49
C ASN A 28 -6.31 6.68 -8.32
N TRP A 29 -5.87 7.29 -7.21
CA TRP A 29 -5.38 6.57 -6.04
C TRP A 29 -5.83 7.21 -4.72
N LEU A 30 -5.94 6.39 -3.68
CA LEU A 30 -6.25 6.78 -2.31
C LEU A 30 -5.22 6.15 -1.37
N ILE A 31 -4.57 6.97 -0.55
CA ILE A 31 -3.71 6.51 0.55
C ILE A 31 -4.42 6.87 1.85
N PHE A 32 -4.71 5.86 2.67
CA PHE A 32 -5.46 6.01 3.91
C PHE A 32 -4.63 5.63 5.12
N ASP A 33 -4.53 6.53 6.10
CA ASP A 33 -3.94 6.27 7.40
C ASP A 33 -5.00 5.68 8.33
N VAL A 34 -4.83 4.40 8.65
CA VAL A 34 -5.77 3.65 9.49
C VAL A 34 -5.75 4.15 10.94
N HIS A 35 -4.61 4.66 11.42
CA HIS A 35 -4.45 5.13 12.80
C HIS A 35 -5.06 6.53 13.00
N ARG A 36 -4.90 7.43 12.02
CA ARG A 36 -5.41 8.81 12.10
C ARG A 36 -6.79 9.01 11.46
N HIS A 37 -7.33 7.96 10.84
CA HIS A 37 -8.67 7.93 10.23
C HIS A 37 -8.90 8.95 9.12
N TYR A 38 -7.86 9.29 8.36
CA TYR A 38 -7.99 10.16 7.21
C TYR A 38 -7.07 9.70 6.08
N GLY A 39 -7.33 10.16 4.87
CA GLY A 39 -6.55 9.81 3.69
C GLY A 39 -6.38 10.96 2.72
N ILE A 40 -5.50 10.75 1.76
CA ILE A 40 -5.33 11.63 0.61
C ILE A 40 -5.83 10.91 -0.64
N TYR A 41 -6.71 11.57 -1.38
CA TYR A 41 -7.22 11.11 -2.65
C TYR A 41 -6.67 11.98 -3.76
N TYR A 42 -6.29 11.33 -4.85
CA TYR A 42 -5.85 11.99 -6.05
C TYR A 42 -6.65 11.51 -7.24
N ASN A 43 -7.23 12.47 -7.95
CA ASN A 43 -7.94 12.25 -9.19
C ASN A 43 -7.06 12.77 -10.35
N GLY A 44 -6.36 11.84 -11.00
CA GLY A 44 -5.45 12.12 -12.12
C GLY A 44 -6.07 11.86 -13.50
N ALA A 45 -7.29 11.31 -13.55
CA ALA A 45 -7.98 11.00 -14.80
C ALA A 45 -8.64 12.23 -15.45
N GLU A 46 -8.77 13.33 -14.72
CA GLU A 46 -9.44 14.54 -15.18
C GLU A 46 -8.48 15.55 -15.83
N ALA A 47 -9.04 16.46 -16.65
CA ALA A 47 -8.30 17.55 -17.28
C ALA A 47 -7.64 18.50 -16.26
N LYS A 48 -8.13 18.52 -15.02
CA LYS A 48 -7.57 19.29 -13.91
C LYS A 48 -7.28 18.41 -12.70
N PRO A 49 -5.99 18.11 -12.48
CA PRO A 49 -5.40 17.62 -11.25
C PRO A 49 -6.07 17.91 -9.92
N SER A 50 -6.80 17.03 -9.23
CA SER A 50 -7.23 17.32 -7.84
C SER A 50 -6.54 16.42 -6.82
N LEU A 51 -6.15 17.02 -5.68
CA LEU A 51 -5.65 16.32 -4.51
C LEU A 51 -6.48 16.79 -3.31
N GLU A 52 -7.18 15.84 -2.70
CA GLU A 52 -8.20 16.10 -1.69
C GLU A 52 -7.87 15.29 -0.43
N MET A 53 -8.10 15.89 0.73
CA MET A 53 -8.08 15.15 2.00
C MET A 53 -9.47 14.58 2.24
N ILE A 54 -9.53 13.27 2.47
CA ILE A 54 -10.76 12.55 2.79
C ILE A 54 -10.76 12.23 4.29
N VAL A 55 -11.86 12.59 4.94
CA VAL A 55 -12.16 12.30 6.34
C VAL A 55 -13.49 11.51 6.38
N ASP A 56 -13.79 10.84 7.50
CA ASP A 56 -15.07 10.15 7.74
C ASP A 56 -15.38 8.99 6.78
N ILE A 57 -14.35 8.20 6.44
CA ILE A 57 -14.57 6.92 5.74
C ILE A 57 -15.09 5.89 6.74
N ASP A 58 -16.16 5.17 6.38
CA ASP A 58 -16.71 4.08 7.19
C ASP A 58 -15.61 3.07 7.55
N GLN A 59 -15.30 2.97 8.84
CA GLN A 59 -14.23 2.12 9.35
C GLN A 59 -14.48 0.64 9.02
N LYS A 60 -15.75 0.21 8.93
CA LYS A 60 -16.12 -1.18 8.55
C LYS A 60 -15.68 -1.50 7.12
N MET A 61 -15.74 -0.51 6.24
CA MET A 61 -15.26 -0.64 4.87
C MET A 61 -13.73 -0.85 4.85
N ILE A 62 -12.96 -0.03 5.57
CA ILE A 62 -11.49 -0.08 5.57
C ILE A 62 -10.94 -1.40 6.16
N HIS A 63 -11.62 -1.93 7.19
CA HIS A 63 -11.17 -3.10 7.94
C HIS A 63 -11.57 -4.43 7.30
N THR A 64 -12.45 -4.42 6.29
CA THR A 64 -12.89 -5.65 5.62
C THR A 64 -11.99 -5.96 4.41
N PRO A 65 -11.05 -6.92 4.52
CA PRO A 65 -10.05 -7.16 3.46
C PRO A 65 -10.66 -7.73 2.17
N LYS A 66 -11.77 -8.47 2.24
CA LYS A 66 -12.35 -9.16 1.08
C LYS A 66 -13.27 -8.30 0.22
N VAL A 67 -13.80 -7.19 0.75
CA VAL A 67 -14.81 -6.37 0.05
C VAL A 67 -14.16 -5.39 -0.94
N PHE A 68 -12.89 -5.00 -0.71
CA PHE A 68 -12.19 -4.02 -1.53
C PHE A 68 -11.33 -4.62 -2.64
N HIS A 69 -10.91 -5.88 -2.48
CA HIS A 69 -10.12 -6.54 -3.51
C HIS A 69 -11.02 -6.98 -4.64
N SER A 70 -11.00 -6.21 -5.74
CA SER A 70 -11.53 -6.70 -7.00
C SER A 70 -10.90 -8.04 -7.34
N VAL A 71 -11.63 -8.91 -8.05
CA VAL A 71 -11.09 -10.19 -8.55
C VAL A 71 -9.79 -9.98 -9.34
N ILE A 72 -9.65 -8.81 -9.97
CA ILE A 72 -8.46 -8.39 -10.71
C ILE A 72 -7.29 -8.10 -9.77
N GLU A 73 -7.52 -7.44 -8.63
CA GLU A 73 -6.45 -7.12 -7.68
C GLU A 73 -5.82 -8.39 -7.10
N SER A 74 -6.64 -9.38 -6.73
CA SER A 74 -6.14 -10.67 -6.25
C SER A 74 -5.24 -11.36 -7.28
N LYS A 75 -5.57 -11.28 -8.57
CA LYS A 75 -4.71 -11.78 -9.66
C LYS A 75 -3.37 -11.04 -9.69
N TYR A 76 -3.37 -9.72 -9.60
CA TYR A 76 -2.13 -8.93 -9.58
C TYR A 76 -1.26 -9.22 -8.35
N GLN A 77 -1.87 -9.37 -7.17
CA GLN A 77 -1.15 -9.78 -5.96
C GLN A 77 -0.47 -11.13 -6.16
N LYS A 78 -1.18 -12.11 -6.75
CA LYS A 78 -0.61 -13.42 -7.04
C LYS A 78 0.55 -13.34 -8.04
N LEU A 79 0.40 -12.57 -9.11
CA LEU A 79 1.46 -12.34 -10.09
C LEU A 79 2.70 -11.70 -9.45
N TRP A 80 2.51 -10.72 -8.57
CA TRP A 80 3.59 -10.09 -7.81
C TRP A 80 4.34 -11.10 -6.94
N GLN A 81 3.63 -11.95 -6.19
CA GLN A 81 4.24 -12.98 -5.35
C GLN A 81 5.05 -13.99 -6.18
N VAL A 82 4.52 -14.42 -7.32
CA VAL A 82 5.21 -15.34 -8.24
C VAL A 82 6.47 -14.68 -8.78
N TYR A 83 6.35 -13.45 -9.29
CA TYR A 83 7.49 -12.67 -9.78
C TYR A 83 8.57 -12.49 -8.72
N PHE A 84 8.20 -12.06 -7.52
CA PHE A 84 9.12 -11.83 -6.40
C PHE A 84 9.88 -13.11 -6.04
N LYS A 85 9.18 -14.26 -5.98
CA LYS A 85 9.80 -15.56 -5.72
C LYS A 85 10.81 -15.96 -6.80
N HIS A 86 10.49 -15.75 -8.08
CA HIS A 86 11.36 -16.15 -9.19
C HIS A 86 12.57 -15.24 -9.39
N VAL A 87 12.45 -13.96 -9.06
CA VAL A 87 13.58 -13.02 -9.13
C VAL A 87 14.45 -13.08 -7.87
N SER A 88 13.91 -13.55 -6.74
CA SER A 88 14.70 -13.73 -5.53
C SER A 88 15.73 -14.85 -5.68
N ILE A 89 16.98 -14.56 -5.35
CA ILE A 89 18.08 -15.54 -5.33
C ILE A 89 18.13 -16.16 -3.94
N GLU A 90 17.86 -17.47 -3.84
CA GLU A 90 17.68 -18.17 -2.56
C GLU A 90 18.97 -18.16 -1.73
N GLU A 91 20.13 -18.29 -2.37
CA GLU A 91 21.45 -18.26 -1.76
C GLU A 91 21.80 -16.88 -1.16
N ARG A 92 21.13 -15.81 -1.61
CA ARG A 92 21.32 -14.44 -1.10
C ARG A 92 20.30 -14.07 -0.01
N LYS A 93 19.47 -15.02 0.42
CA LYS A 93 18.41 -14.76 1.41
C LYS A 93 19.00 -14.63 2.81
N ASN A 94 19.30 -13.40 3.22
CA ASN A 94 19.70 -13.08 4.59
C ASN A 94 18.54 -12.43 5.37
N ILE A 95 17.78 -13.25 6.10
CA ILE A 95 16.60 -12.81 6.85
C ILE A 95 16.99 -11.86 8.00
N CYS A 96 18.10 -12.13 8.70
CA CYS A 96 18.56 -11.29 9.82
C CYS A 96 18.83 -9.86 9.35
N HIS A 97 19.56 -9.70 8.23
CA HIS A 97 19.82 -8.38 7.65
C HIS A 97 18.54 -7.72 7.13
N HIS A 98 17.64 -8.48 6.52
CA HIS A 98 16.36 -7.96 6.03
C HIS A 98 15.47 -7.44 7.18
N VAL A 99 15.50 -8.05 8.36
CA VAL A 99 14.77 -7.56 9.53
C VAL A 99 15.38 -6.28 10.11
N GLN A 100 16.70 -6.10 9.97
CA GLN A 100 17.40 -4.89 10.44
C GLN A 100 17.13 -3.65 9.58
N GLN A 101 16.85 -3.81 8.29
CA GLN A 101 16.59 -2.69 7.38
C GLN A 101 15.16 -2.12 7.56
N PRO A 102 14.08 -2.76 7.05
CA PRO A 102 12.72 -2.40 7.42
C PRO A 102 12.24 -3.19 8.66
N PRO A 103 11.85 -2.50 9.76
CA PRO A 103 11.20 -3.15 10.90
C PRO A 103 9.99 -4.00 10.49
N LYS A 104 9.84 -5.19 11.10
CA LYS A 104 8.74 -6.15 10.80
C LYS A 104 7.34 -5.52 10.88
N ARG A 105 7.14 -4.50 11.72
CA ARG A 105 5.85 -3.81 11.87
C ARG A 105 5.29 -3.25 10.55
N TYR A 106 6.15 -2.87 9.61
CA TYR A 106 5.74 -2.33 8.31
C TYR A 106 5.41 -3.41 7.27
N TRP A 107 5.72 -4.68 7.56
CA TRP A 107 5.53 -5.77 6.60
C TRP A 107 4.06 -6.17 6.45
N ARG A 108 3.19 -5.73 7.38
CA ARG A 108 1.76 -6.04 7.41
C ARG A 108 1.05 -5.76 6.08
N PHE A 109 1.47 -4.75 5.34
CA PHE A 109 0.85 -4.35 4.07
C PHE A 109 1.67 -4.75 2.83
N LEU A 110 2.77 -5.49 2.99
CA LEU A 110 3.62 -5.94 1.88
C LEU A 110 3.07 -7.22 1.25
N THR A 111 2.63 -7.13 0.00
CA THR A 111 2.03 -8.25 -0.75
C THR A 111 2.96 -9.47 -0.87
N GLU A 112 4.26 -9.26 -1.00
CA GLU A 112 5.26 -10.34 -1.07
C GLU A 112 5.54 -11.03 0.27
N LYS A 113 5.15 -10.40 1.39
CA LYS A 113 5.29 -10.97 2.74
C LYS A 113 4.00 -11.61 3.24
N GLN A 114 2.87 -11.37 2.58
CA GLN A 114 1.60 -12.00 2.91
C GLN A 114 1.67 -13.51 2.62
N GLY A 115 1.55 -14.32 3.68
CA GLY A 115 1.66 -15.79 3.61
C GLY A 115 3.05 -16.34 3.97
N ILE A 116 3.99 -15.51 4.40
CA ILE A 116 5.24 -15.98 5.01
C ILE A 116 5.02 -16.03 6.53
N GLU A 117 4.91 -17.23 7.09
CA GLU A 117 5.07 -17.41 8.54
C GLU A 117 6.52 -17.09 8.89
N ILE A 118 6.71 -16.00 9.63
CA ILE A 118 8.02 -15.63 10.14
C ILE A 118 8.11 -16.28 11.52
N PRO A 119 9.07 -17.18 11.76
CA PRO A 119 9.28 -17.75 13.09
C PRO A 119 9.66 -16.67 14.12
#